data_AF-A0AAV5VMA9-F1
#
_entry.id   AF-A0AAV5VMA9-F1
#
_cell.length_a   1.000
_cell.length_b   1.000
_cell.length_c   1.000
_cell.angle_alpha   90.00
_cell.angle_beta   90.00
_cell.angle_gamma   90.00
#
_symmetry.space_group_name_H-M   'P 1'
#
loop_
_entity.id
_entity.type
_entity.pdbx_description
1 polymer ?
#
loop_
_entity_poly.entity_id
_entity_poly.type
_entity_poly.pdbx_seq_one_letter_code
_entity_poly.pdbx_strand_id
1 'polypeptide(L)'
;MASEECIILHEFSSNAFYHIVIIVKGLLCAAGAIGITIQWNKQGVRFLGHENSKILFNFFYFLNFFTSLMFALVYLFEVTRLRFDCVLIDFRLIIITKGVAIGAIFSSNHILFVLTVERVYSSIFPAHFERNSNRLLASFLATS
;
A
#
# COMPACT_ATOMS: atom_id res chain seq x y z
N MET A 1 -29.98 -6.01 18.83
CA MET A 1 -28.59 -5.71 18.46
C MET A 1 -28.45 -4.49 17.55
N ALA A 2 -29.35 -4.23 16.58
CA ALA A 2 -29.22 -3.08 15.67
C ALA A 2 -29.43 -1.67 16.30
N SER A 3 -30.16 -1.54 17.41
CA SER A 3 -30.51 -0.23 17.98
C SER A 3 -29.34 0.45 18.69
N GLU A 4 -28.54 -0.30 19.47
CA GLU A 4 -27.39 0.25 20.21
C GLU A 4 -26.26 0.67 19.27
N GLU A 5 -25.97 -0.12 18.23
CA GLU A 5 -24.95 0.21 17.23
C GLU A 5 -25.31 1.48 16.45
N CYS A 6 -26.59 1.70 16.17
CA CYS A 6 -27.07 2.90 15.49
C CYS A 6 -26.99 4.15 16.38
N ILE A 7 -27.23 4.02 17.69
CA ILE A 7 -27.06 5.12 18.65
C ILE A 7 -25.59 5.56 18.72
N ILE A 8 -24.66 4.60 18.80
CA ILE A 8 -23.22 4.88 18.80
C ILE A 8 -22.81 5.54 17.47
N LEU A 9 -23.32 5.05 16.35
CA LEU A 9 -23.08 5.64 15.04
C LEU A 9 -23.57 7.09 14.93
N HIS A 10 -24.75 7.38 15.50
CA HIS A 10 -25.30 8.71 15.55
C HIS A 10 -24.44 9.65 16.41
N GLU A 11 -23.91 9.17 17.54
CA GLU A 11 -22.95 9.92 18.36
C GLU A 11 -21.67 10.25 17.57
N PHE A 12 -21.10 9.29 16.85
CA PHE A 12 -19.95 9.53 15.98
C PHE A 12 -20.27 10.46 14.80
N SER A 13 -21.46 10.35 14.22
CA SER A 13 -21.91 11.23 13.14
C SER A 13 -22.06 12.67 13.61
N SER A 14 -22.49 12.89 14.86
CA SER A 14 -22.60 14.23 15.45
C SER A 14 -21.24 14.87 15.79
N ASN A 15 -20.17 14.08 15.86
CA ASN A 15 -18.85 14.56 16.24
C ASN A 15 -18.08 15.13 15.04
N ALA A 16 -18.12 16.45 14.85
CA ALA A 16 -17.42 17.14 13.76
C ALA A 16 -15.90 16.87 13.72
N PHE A 17 -15.26 16.67 14.88
CA PHE A 17 -13.83 16.36 14.92
C PHE A 17 -13.52 15.01 14.26
N TYR A 18 -14.38 14.02 14.47
CA TYR A 18 -14.24 12.69 13.87
C TYR A 18 -14.32 12.76 12.33
N HIS A 19 -15.28 13.53 11.80
CA HIS A 19 -15.40 13.78 10.35
C HIS A 19 -14.15 14.41 9.77
N ILE A 20 -13.62 15.47 10.40
CA ILE A 20 -12.40 16.14 9.94
C ILE A 20 -11.23 15.15 9.90
N VAL A 21 -11.05 14.35 10.95
CA VAL A 21 -9.96 13.37 11.02
C VAL A 21 -10.07 12.33 9.89
N ILE A 22 -11.26 11.82 9.61
CA ILE A 22 -11.46 10.85 8.52
C ILE A 22 -11.18 11.49 7.16
N ILE A 23 -11.73 12.68 6.91
CA ILE A 23 -11.55 13.38 5.63
C ILE A 23 -10.07 13.66 5.38
N VAL A 24 -9.35 14.18 6.39
CA VAL A 24 -7.91 14.44 6.29
C VAL A 24 -7.14 13.15 5.99
N LYS A 25 -7.46 12.05 6.66
CA LYS A 25 -6.83 10.74 6.38
C LYS A 25 -7.11 10.26 4.96
N GLY A 26 -8.36 10.37 4.49
CA GLY A 26 -8.74 10.05 3.12
C GLY A 26 -7.98 10.88 2.08
N LEU A 27 -7.86 12.19 2.30
CA LEU A 27 -7.10 13.10 1.44
C LEU A 27 -5.61 12.76 1.40
N LEU A 28 -5.00 12.44 2.55
CA LEU A 28 -3.61 12.02 2.62
C LEU A 28 -3.37 10.71 1.85
N CYS A 29 -4.28 9.73 1.94
CA CYS A 29 -4.20 8.50 1.16
C CYS A 29 -4.37 8.74 -0.35
N ALA A 30 -5.28 9.63 -0.76
CA ALA A 30 -5.44 10.00 -2.15
C ALA A 30 -4.19 10.72 -2.70
N ALA A 31 -3.66 11.68 -1.94
CA ALA A 31 -2.43 12.39 -2.28
C ALA A 31 -1.23 11.44 -2.39
N GLY A 32 -1.13 10.44 -1.50
CA GLY A 32 -0.12 9.39 -1.56
C GLY A 32 -0.22 8.55 -2.85
N ALA A 33 -1.42 8.11 -3.22
CA ALA A 33 -1.65 7.35 -4.46
C ALA A 33 -1.29 8.16 -5.72
N ILE A 34 -1.65 9.45 -5.74
CA ILE A 34 -1.30 10.38 -6.82
C ILE A 34 0.22 10.58 -6.87
N GLY A 35 0.85 10.81 -5.72
CA GLY A 35 2.30 10.98 -5.62
C GLY A 35 3.07 9.77 -6.15
N ILE A 36 2.66 8.56 -5.76
CA ILE A 36 3.22 7.29 -6.27
C ILE A 36 3.05 7.20 -7.78
N THR A 37 1.85 7.49 -8.30
CA THR A 37 1.59 7.46 -9.75
C THR A 37 2.48 8.44 -10.51
N ILE A 38 2.63 9.67 -10.01
CA ILE A 38 3.51 10.68 -10.61
C ILE A 38 4.97 10.23 -10.58
N GLN A 39 5.43 9.71 -9.44
CA GLN A 39 6.79 9.24 -9.27
C GLN A 39 7.10 8.04 -10.18
N TRP A 40 6.16 7.10 -10.28
CA TRP A 40 6.25 5.95 -11.17
C TRP A 40 6.32 6.38 -12.64
N ASN A 41 5.48 7.34 -13.06
CA ASN A 41 5.49 7.84 -14.44
C ASN A 41 6.73 8.66 -14.78
N LYS A 42 7.23 9.49 -13.85
CA LYS A 42 8.37 10.40 -14.11
C LYS A 42 9.72 9.71 -14.00
N GLN A 43 9.97 8.99 -12.91
CA GLN A 43 11.26 8.32 -12.66
C GLN A 43 11.19 6.83 -12.97
N GLY A 44 10.07 6.19 -12.60
CA GLY A 44 9.91 4.75 -12.65
C GLY A 44 11.05 4.04 -11.92
N VAL A 45 11.67 3.09 -12.63
CA VAL A 45 12.79 2.27 -12.13
C VAL A 45 14.08 2.51 -12.90
N ARG A 46 14.16 3.60 -13.68
CA ARG A 46 15.29 3.86 -14.59
C ARG A 46 16.63 4.08 -13.89
N PHE A 47 16.61 4.50 -12.63
CA PHE A 47 17.81 4.70 -11.81
C PHE A 47 18.39 3.40 -11.24
N LEU A 48 17.67 2.28 -11.35
CA LEU A 48 18.14 0.97 -10.92
C LEU A 48 18.89 0.32 -12.09
N GLY A 49 20.18 0.06 -11.90
CA GLY A 49 21.04 -0.56 -12.93
C GLY A 49 20.68 -2.02 -13.20
N HIS A 50 20.13 -2.74 -12.22
CA HIS A 50 19.89 -4.18 -12.31
C HIS A 50 18.41 -4.52 -12.55
N GLU A 51 18.15 -5.45 -13.48
CA GLU A 51 16.81 -5.92 -13.86
C GLU A 51 16.00 -6.48 -12.66
N ASN A 52 16.63 -7.32 -11.82
CA ASN A 52 15.97 -7.91 -10.64
C ASN A 52 15.45 -6.85 -9.68
N SER A 53 16.28 -5.84 -9.38
CA SER A 53 15.90 -4.75 -8.49
C SER A 53 14.80 -3.88 -9.11
N LYS A 54 14.77 -3.72 -10.46
CA LYS A 54 13.68 -3.01 -11.16
C LYS A 54 12.33 -3.72 -10.97
N ILE A 55 12.31 -5.05 -11.09
CA ILE A 55 11.08 -5.85 -10.90
C ILE A 55 10.57 -5.70 -9.47
N LEU A 56 11.46 -5.90 -8.48
CA LEU A 56 11.13 -5.74 -7.05
C LEU A 56 10.64 -4.33 -6.73
N PHE A 57 11.26 -3.30 -7.29
CA PHE A 57 10.87 -1.92 -7.04
C PHE A 57 9.55 -1.53 -7.71
N ASN A 58 9.25 -2.07 -8.91
CA ASN A 58 7.93 -1.93 -9.52
C ASN A 58 6.85 -2.61 -8.67
N PHE A 59 7.13 -3.80 -8.14
CA PHE A 59 6.21 -4.49 -7.23
C PHE A 59 5.98 -3.69 -5.93
N PHE A 60 7.04 -3.07 -5.39
CA PHE A 60 6.92 -2.13 -4.28
C PHE A 60 6.01 -0.94 -4.60
N TYR A 61 6.17 -0.29 -5.77
CA TYR A 61 5.27 0.81 -6.17
C TYR A 61 3.83 0.36 -6.30
N PHE A 62 3.60 -0.79 -6.93
CA PHE A 62 2.27 -1.37 -7.09
C PHE A 62 1.60 -1.66 -5.74
N LEU A 63 2.31 -2.31 -4.81
CA LEU A 63 1.77 -2.59 -3.48
C LEU A 63 1.44 -1.32 -2.71
N ASN A 64 2.30 -0.30 -2.74
CA ASN A 64 2.02 0.96 -2.05
C ASN A 64 0.84 1.71 -2.69
N PHE A 65 0.74 1.71 -4.02
CA PHE A 65 -0.41 2.27 -4.73
C PHE A 65 -1.71 1.55 -4.34
N PHE A 66 -1.71 0.23 -4.39
CA PHE A 66 -2.86 -0.61 -4.03
C PHE A 66 -3.28 -0.39 -2.58
N THR A 67 -2.32 -0.32 -1.65
CA THR A 67 -2.59 -0.05 -0.23
C THR A 67 -3.20 1.32 -0.02
N SER A 68 -2.65 2.35 -0.68
CA SER A 68 -3.14 3.72 -0.60
C SER A 68 -4.56 3.84 -1.17
N LEU A 69 -4.84 3.15 -2.28
CA LEU A 69 -6.17 3.08 -2.89
C LEU A 69 -7.17 2.39 -1.96
N MET A 70 -6.81 1.24 -1.38
CA MET A 70 -7.66 0.50 -0.44
C MET A 70 -8.01 1.36 0.79
N PHE A 71 -7.03 2.05 1.38
CA PHE A 71 -7.31 2.97 2.49
C PHE A 71 -8.20 4.15 2.07
N ALA A 72 -7.96 4.73 0.90
CA ALA A 72 -8.81 5.81 0.38
C ALA A 72 -10.27 5.35 0.22
N LEU A 73 -10.49 4.13 -0.30
CA LEU A 73 -11.83 3.54 -0.41
C LEU A 73 -12.47 3.29 0.95
N VAL A 74 -11.72 2.78 1.94
CA VAL A 74 -12.24 2.59 3.31
C VAL A 74 -12.65 3.93 3.92
N TYR A 75 -11.82 4.97 3.81
CA TYR A 75 -12.17 6.28 4.35
C TYR A 75 -13.34 6.93 3.62
N LEU A 76 -13.43 6.79 2.29
CA LEU A 76 -14.58 7.24 1.51
C LEU A 76 -15.87 6.54 1.98
N PHE A 77 -15.77 5.24 2.25
CA PHE A 77 -16.88 4.44 2.72
C PHE A 77 -17.31 4.82 4.15
N GLU A 78 -16.37 5.09 5.06
CA GLU A 78 -16.67 5.61 6.40
C GLU A 78 -17.35 6.98 6.32
N VAL A 79 -16.90 7.90 5.44
CA VAL A 79 -17.58 9.20 5.23
C VAL A 79 -18.99 8.99 4.68
N THR A 80 -19.17 8.06 3.75
CA THR A 80 -20.48 7.73 3.16
C THR A 80 -21.41 7.17 4.23
N ARG A 81 -20.93 6.24 5.06
CA ARG A 81 -21.65 5.66 6.19
C ARG A 81 -22.08 6.70 7.22
N LEU A 82 -21.23 7.69 7.51
CA LEU A 82 -21.60 8.78 8.44
C LEU A 82 -22.71 9.69 7.89
N ARG A 83 -22.94 9.68 6.57
CA ARG A 83 -23.94 10.53 5.91
C ARG A 83 -25.27 9.82 5.64
N PHE A 84 -25.25 8.51 5.47
CA PHE A 84 -26.44 7.69 5.29
C PHE A 84 -26.71 6.93 6.59
N ASP A 85 -27.59 7.48 7.42
CA ASP A 85 -27.91 6.95 8.74
C ASP A 85 -28.23 5.46 8.71
N CYS A 86 -27.65 4.73 9.67
CA CYS A 86 -27.97 3.34 9.99
C CYS A 86 -27.70 2.29 8.88
N VAL A 87 -26.87 2.59 7.87
CA VAL A 87 -26.37 1.55 6.95
C VAL A 87 -25.36 0.66 7.68
N LEU A 88 -25.83 -0.51 8.12
CA LEU A 88 -25.00 -1.49 8.81
C LEU A 88 -24.07 -2.17 7.82
N ILE A 89 -22.78 -1.86 7.95
CA ILE A 89 -21.71 -2.54 7.22
C ILE A 89 -21.25 -3.71 8.08
N ASP A 90 -21.10 -4.88 7.46
CA ASP A 90 -20.52 -6.02 8.14
C ASP A 90 -19.09 -5.66 8.59
N PHE A 91 -18.88 -5.64 9.91
CA PHE A 91 -17.61 -5.31 10.54
C PHE A 91 -16.46 -6.20 10.02
N ARG A 92 -16.78 -7.39 9.53
CA ARG A 92 -15.83 -8.30 8.88
C ARG A 92 -15.13 -7.67 7.69
N LEU A 93 -15.84 -6.90 6.85
CA LEU A 93 -15.23 -6.22 5.70
C LEU A 93 -14.22 -5.17 6.14
N ILE A 94 -14.52 -4.42 7.21
CA ILE A 94 -13.61 -3.41 7.75
C ILE A 94 -12.36 -4.07 8.33
N ILE A 95 -12.51 -5.16 9.09
CA ILE A 95 -11.36 -5.92 9.62
C ILE A 95 -10.50 -6.46 8.49
N ILE A 96 -11.11 -7.12 7.49
CA ILE A 96 -10.38 -7.72 6.36
C ILE A 96 -9.61 -6.62 5.62
N THR A 97 -10.24 -5.48 5.33
CA THR A 97 -9.58 -4.41 4.58
C THR A 97 -8.42 -3.80 5.36
N LYS A 98 -8.58 -3.58 6.68
CA LYS A 98 -7.48 -3.14 7.56
C LYS A 98 -6.37 -4.18 7.66
N GLY A 99 -6.71 -5.47 7.75
CA GLY A 99 -5.76 -6.57 7.80
C GLY A 99 -4.92 -6.69 6.52
N VAL A 100 -5.58 -6.64 5.36
CA VAL A 100 -4.91 -6.61 4.04
C VAL A 100 -3.96 -5.43 3.95
N ALA A 101 -4.38 -4.26 4.42
CA ALA A 101 -3.57 -3.06 4.35
C ALA A 101 -2.33 -3.12 5.27
N ILE A 102 -2.46 -3.66 6.49
CA ILE A 102 -1.31 -3.91 7.38
C ILE A 102 -0.35 -4.93 6.74
N GLY A 103 -0.88 -6.02 6.18
CA GLY A 103 -0.09 -7.01 5.47
C GLY A 103 0.70 -6.41 4.30
N ALA A 104 0.08 -5.51 3.55
CA ALA A 104 0.73 -4.81 2.44
C ALA A 104 1.83 -3.85 2.92
N ILE A 105 1.66 -3.17 4.07
CA ILE A 105 2.71 -2.36 4.71
C ILE A 105 3.89 -3.24 5.15
N PHE A 106 3.64 -4.40 5.75
CA PHE A 106 4.73 -5.33 6.10
C PHE A 106 5.45 -5.84 4.85
N SER A 107 4.70 -6.18 3.81
CA SER A 107 5.27 -6.61 2.53
C SER A 107 6.12 -5.52 1.88
N SER A 108 5.68 -4.26 1.89
CA SER A 108 6.44 -3.16 1.29
C SER A 108 7.73 -2.87 2.06
N ASN A 109 7.70 -2.93 3.40
CA ASN A 109 8.90 -2.82 4.24
C ASN A 109 9.87 -3.98 4.01
N HIS A 110 9.35 -5.21 3.85
CA HIS A 110 10.19 -6.37 3.56
C HIS A 110 10.91 -6.22 2.22
N ILE A 111 10.23 -5.75 1.16
CA ILE A 111 10.86 -5.48 -0.14
C ILE A 111 11.95 -4.41 -0.02
N LEU A 112 11.68 -3.32 0.73
CA LEU A 112 12.68 -2.28 0.97
C LEU A 112 13.93 -2.82 1.69
N PHE A 113 13.72 -3.69 2.68
CA PHE A 113 14.81 -4.35 3.38
C PHE A 113 15.64 -5.25 2.45
N VAL A 114 14.99 -6.08 1.64
CA VAL A 114 15.66 -6.95 0.65
C VAL A 114 16.49 -6.10 -0.33
N LEU A 115 15.94 -5.01 -0.86
CA LEU A 115 16.66 -4.10 -1.75
C LEU A 115 17.87 -3.44 -1.07
N THR A 116 17.76 -3.13 0.23
CA THR A 116 18.87 -2.56 1.00
C THR A 116 20.00 -3.58 1.15
N VAL A 117 19.67 -4.83 1.49
CA VAL A 117 20.63 -5.92 1.57
C VAL A 117 21.27 -6.20 0.22
N GLU A 118 20.49 -6.24 -0.86
CA GLU A 118 20.98 -6.41 -2.23
C GLU A 118 21.99 -5.31 -2.59
N ARG A 119 21.70 -4.05 -2.27
CA ARG A 119 22.62 -2.94 -2.54
C ARG A 119 23.90 -3.01 -1.71
N VAL A 120 23.81 -3.33 -0.42
CA VAL A 120 25.00 -3.53 0.42
C VAL A 120 25.85 -4.70 -0.09
N TYR A 121 25.21 -5.78 -0.52
CA TYR A 121 25.91 -6.92 -1.09
C TYR A 121 26.61 -6.56 -2.42
N SER A 122 25.93 -5.80 -3.29
CA SER A 122 26.49 -5.33 -4.56
C SER A 122 27.69 -4.39 -4.38
N SER A 123 27.72 -3.59 -3.31
CA SER A 123 28.85 -2.68 -3.04
C SER A 123 30.07 -3.38 -2.44
N ILE A 124 29.87 -4.46 -1.67
CA ILE A 124 30.96 -5.24 -1.09
C ILE A 124 31.57 -6.19 -2.12
N PHE A 125 30.75 -6.84 -2.97
CA PHE A 125 31.20 -7.90 -3.90
C PHE A 125 30.68 -7.71 -5.34
N PRO A 126 31.08 -6.63 -6.04
CA PRO A 126 30.53 -6.29 -7.36
C PRO A 126 30.74 -7.40 -8.41
N ALA A 127 31.96 -7.93 -8.51
CA ALA A 127 32.29 -8.96 -9.51
C ALA A 127 31.57 -10.29 -9.28
N HIS A 128 31.31 -10.65 -8.02
CA HIS A 128 30.55 -11.85 -7.69
C HIS A 128 29.06 -11.67 -8.00
N PHE A 129 28.52 -10.49 -7.68
CA PHE A 129 27.12 -10.15 -7.92
C PHE A 129 26.77 -10.16 -9.41
N GLU A 130 27.58 -9.52 -10.27
CA GLU A 130 27.35 -9.51 -11.72
C GLU A 130 27.31 -10.92 -12.32
N ARG A 131 28.19 -11.81 -11.85
CA ARG A 131 28.29 -13.18 -12.37
C ARG A 131 27.08 -14.04 -12.02
N ASN A 132 26.47 -13.80 -10.84
CA ASN A 132 25.37 -14.64 -10.33
C ASN A 132 23.98 -14.08 -10.65
N SER A 133 23.85 -12.74 -10.78
CA SER A 133 22.58 -12.07 -11.11
C SER A 133 21.98 -12.55 -12.44
N ASN A 134 22.82 -12.72 -13.46
CA ASN A 134 22.40 -13.21 -14.78
C ASN A 134 21.89 -14.66 -14.74
N ARG A 135 22.37 -15.50 -13.82
CA ARG A 135 21.92 -16.91 -13.69
C ARG A 135 20.52 -17.01 -13.12
N LEU A 136 20.20 -16.23 -12.09
CA LEU A 136 18.86 -16.21 -11.49
C LEU A 136 17.80 -15.69 -12.47
N LEU A 137 18.11 -14.59 -13.18
CA LEU A 137 17.21 -14.05 -14.20
C LEU A 137 16.98 -15.06 -15.35
N ALA A 138 18.05 -15.71 -15.82
CA ALA A 138 17.95 -16.75 -16.84
C ALA A 138 17.12 -17.96 -16.38
N SER A 139 17.22 -18.36 -15.11
CA SER A 139 16.39 -19.45 -14.59
C SER A 139 14.92 -19.08 -14.49
N PHE A 140 14.58 -17.85 -14.06
CA PHE A 140 13.19 -17.40 -13.99
C PHE A 140 12.54 -17.25 -15.37
N LEU A 141 13.28 -16.68 -16.34
CA LEU A 141 12.83 -16.54 -17.72
C LEU A 141 12.74 -17.88 -18.47
N ALA A 142 13.55 -18.88 -18.11
CA ALA A 142 13.49 -20.21 -18.70
C ALA A 142 12.30 -21.05 -18.17
N THR A 143 11.70 -20.64 -17.04
CA THR A 143 10.53 -21.31 -16.43
C THR A 143 9.19 -20.62 -16.71
N SER A 144 9.17 -19.45 -17.36
CA SER A 144 7.95 -18.78 -17.84
C SER A 144 7.71 -19.06 -19.32
#